data_AF-A0A7J8JAG6-F1
#
_entry.id   AF-A0A7J8JAG6-F1
#
_cell.length_a   1.000
_cell.length_b   1.000
_cell.length_c   1.000
_cell.angle_alpha   90.00
_cell.angle_beta   90.00
_cell.angle_gamma   90.00
#
_symmetry.space_group_name_H-M   'P 1'
#
loop_
_entity.id
_entity.type
_entity.pdbx_description
1 polymer ?
#
loop_
_entity_poly.entity_id
_entity_poly.type
_entity_poly.pdbx_seq_one_letter_code
_entity_poly.pdbx_strand_id
1 'polypeptide(L)'
;MGRHFLRGLLPLLPPLPPLPPPPPLRVWHCKLSLESVPPFKRPRSSLMAPPRIGTHNGTFHCDEALACALLRLLPEYRDAEIVRTRDPEKLASCDIVVDVGGEYDPQRHRYDHHQRSFTETMSSLSPGKPWQTKLSSAGLIYLHFGHKLLAQLLGTSEEDSMVATLYDKMYENFIEEVDAVDNGISQWEEGKPRYALTTTLSARVARLNPTWNQPNQDTEAGFKRAMDMVREEFLQRLDFYQHSWLPARALVEEALAQRLQVDPSGEIIELAKGGCPWKEHLYYLESGLLPPVTITFVVYTDQAGQWRVQCVPKELHSFHSRLPLPEPWWGLRDEALDQVSGIPGCIFVHASGFIGGHRTREGALSMARATLAQRPASMPPTNPIVQ
;
A
#
# COMPACT_ATOMS: atom_id res chain seq x y z
N MET A 1 -3.70 -39.73 77.07
CA MET A 1 -5.12 -39.47 76.77
C MET A 1 -5.20 -38.03 76.28
N GLY A 2 -5.03 -37.74 75.00
CA GLY A 2 -6.07 -37.76 73.96
C GLY A 2 -6.33 -36.32 73.50
N ARG A 3 -5.61 -35.84 72.47
CA ARG A 3 -5.73 -34.48 71.92
C ARG A 3 -6.95 -34.38 70.99
N HIS A 4 -7.82 -33.40 71.23
CA HIS A 4 -8.95 -33.06 70.36
C HIS A 4 -8.47 -32.33 69.09
N PHE A 5 -8.72 -32.95 67.93
CA PHE A 5 -8.64 -32.32 66.62
C PHE A 5 -10.07 -32.00 66.14
N LEU A 6 -10.33 -30.73 65.84
CA LEU A 6 -11.52 -30.29 65.08
C LEU A 6 -11.36 -30.72 63.62
N ARG A 7 -12.16 -31.70 63.18
CA ARG A 7 -12.35 -32.03 61.76
C ARG A 7 -13.54 -31.22 61.23
N GLY A 8 -13.26 -30.18 60.44
CA GLY A 8 -14.24 -29.60 59.53
C GLY A 8 -14.47 -30.54 58.34
N LEU A 9 -15.72 -30.91 58.10
CA LEU A 9 -16.16 -31.62 56.91
C LEU A 9 -16.19 -30.64 55.72
N LEU A 10 -15.26 -30.77 54.78
CA LEU A 10 -15.44 -30.29 53.41
C LEU A 10 -16.22 -31.36 52.61
N PRO A 11 -17.24 -31.00 51.82
CA PRO A 11 -17.80 -31.93 50.85
C PRO A 11 -16.82 -32.11 49.69
N LEU A 12 -16.44 -33.35 49.42
CA LEU A 12 -15.70 -33.76 48.24
C LEU A 12 -16.60 -33.53 47.00
N LEU A 13 -16.28 -32.52 46.20
CA LEU A 13 -16.80 -32.40 44.83
C LEU A 13 -16.16 -33.51 43.97
N PRO A 14 -16.91 -34.16 43.07
CA PRO A 14 -16.35 -35.16 42.17
C PRO A 14 -15.37 -34.50 41.18
N PRO A 15 -14.38 -35.25 40.66
CA PRO A 15 -13.42 -34.71 39.70
C PRO A 15 -14.15 -34.27 38.43
N LEU A 16 -13.83 -33.06 37.96
CA LEU A 16 -14.29 -32.55 36.68
C LEU A 16 -13.78 -33.47 35.55
N PRO A 17 -14.61 -33.76 34.52
CA PRO A 17 -14.16 -34.53 33.38
C PRO A 17 -13.05 -33.79 32.63
N PRO A 18 -12.13 -34.51 31.97
CA PRO A 18 -11.05 -33.90 31.22
C PRO A 18 -11.60 -33.00 30.11
N LEU A 19 -11.01 -31.82 29.97
CA LEU A 19 -11.33 -30.88 28.90
C LEU A 19 -11.09 -31.55 27.53
N PRO A 20 -12.00 -31.36 26.56
CA PRO A 20 -11.78 -31.89 25.21
C PRO A 20 -10.51 -31.27 24.60
N PRO A 21 -9.80 -32.02 23.74
CA PRO A 21 -8.59 -31.52 23.11
C PRO A 21 -8.92 -30.26 22.29
N PRO A 22 -7.98 -29.30 22.19
CA PRO A 22 -8.19 -28.11 21.38
C PRO A 22 -8.43 -28.54 19.92
N PRO A 23 -9.34 -27.84 19.20
CA PRO A 23 -9.55 -28.12 17.79
C PRO A 23 -8.23 -27.92 17.03
N PRO A 24 -7.97 -28.72 15.98
CA PRO A 24 -6.73 -28.59 15.22
C PRO A 24 -6.61 -27.17 14.66
N LEU A 25 -5.41 -26.61 14.76
CA LEU A 25 -5.03 -25.33 14.16
C LEU A 25 -5.41 -25.35 12.67
N ARG A 26 -6.47 -24.60 12.31
CA ARG A 26 -6.77 -24.30 10.91
C ARG A 26 -5.69 -23.37 10.40
N VAL A 27 -4.72 -23.95 9.70
CA VAL A 27 -3.90 -23.23 8.75
C VAL A 27 -4.86 -22.69 7.69
N TRP A 28 -5.03 -21.36 7.67
CA TRP A 28 -5.77 -20.68 6.61
C TRP A 28 -4.94 -20.75 5.33
N HIS A 29 -5.03 -21.87 4.62
CA HIS A 29 -4.82 -21.83 3.19
C HIS A 29 -5.99 -21.03 2.62
N CYS A 30 -5.69 -19.84 2.10
CA CYS A 30 -6.60 -19.08 1.26
C CYS A 30 -6.87 -19.89 -0.02
N LYS A 31 -7.77 -20.86 0.08
CA LYS A 31 -8.47 -21.44 -1.06
C LYS A 31 -9.69 -20.54 -1.26
N LEU A 32 -9.67 -19.74 -2.31
CA LEU A 32 -10.87 -19.22 -2.95
C LEU A 32 -11.77 -20.41 -3.30
N SER A 33 -12.65 -20.81 -2.38
CA SER A 33 -13.77 -21.68 -2.72
C SER A 33 -14.77 -20.84 -3.48
N LEU A 34 -14.79 -20.99 -4.81
CA LEU A 34 -15.95 -20.60 -5.61
C LEU A 34 -17.14 -21.41 -5.11
N GLU A 35 -17.98 -20.80 -4.27
CA GLU A 35 -19.35 -21.23 -4.18
C GLU A 35 -20.01 -20.94 -5.52
N SER A 36 -20.48 -22.00 -6.18
CA SER A 36 -21.08 -21.93 -7.50
C SER A 36 -22.45 -21.25 -7.42
N VAL A 37 -22.48 -19.95 -7.69
CA VAL A 37 -23.70 -19.24 -8.06
C VAL A 37 -24.25 -19.90 -9.33
N PRO A 38 -25.54 -20.29 -9.41
CA PRO A 38 -26.09 -20.87 -10.62
C PRO A 38 -25.92 -19.86 -11.77
N PRO A 39 -25.46 -20.29 -12.96
CA PRO A 39 -25.16 -19.36 -14.03
C PRO A 39 -26.45 -18.64 -14.43
N PHE A 40 -26.39 -17.31 -14.45
CA PHE A 40 -27.39 -16.52 -15.15
C PHE A 40 -27.48 -17.06 -16.58
N LYS A 41 -28.63 -17.63 -16.95
CA LYS A 41 -28.90 -18.07 -18.31
C LYS A 41 -28.88 -16.84 -19.21
N ARG A 42 -27.73 -16.56 -19.82
CA ARG A 42 -27.62 -15.57 -20.90
C ARG A 42 -28.38 -16.11 -22.13
N PRO A 43 -29.13 -15.26 -22.85
CA PRO A 43 -29.52 -15.62 -24.20
C PRO A 43 -28.25 -15.83 -25.02
N ARG A 44 -28.20 -16.91 -25.82
CA ARG A 44 -27.09 -17.18 -26.75
C ARG A 44 -26.90 -15.95 -27.64
N SER A 45 -25.91 -15.11 -27.35
CA SER A 45 -25.40 -14.14 -28.32
C SER A 45 -24.64 -14.92 -29.38
N SER A 46 -24.81 -14.53 -30.64
CA SER A 46 -24.04 -15.04 -31.77
C SER A 46 -22.55 -15.09 -31.45
N LEU A 47 -21.86 -16.12 -31.95
CA LEU A 47 -20.40 -16.29 -31.93
C LEU A 47 -19.71 -15.08 -32.59
N MET A 48 -19.57 -13.97 -31.88
CA MET A 48 -18.66 -12.89 -32.23
C MET A 48 -17.25 -13.37 -31.92
N ALA A 49 -16.30 -13.09 -32.80
CA ALA A 49 -14.88 -13.35 -32.52
C ALA A 49 -14.48 -12.65 -31.21
N PRO A 50 -13.54 -13.22 -30.43
CA PRO A 50 -13.03 -12.52 -29.25
C PRO A 50 -12.42 -11.18 -29.67
N PRO A 51 -12.54 -10.13 -28.84
CA PRO A 51 -11.91 -8.85 -29.13
C PRO A 51 -10.40 -8.98 -29.17
N ARG A 52 -9.73 -8.03 -29.82
CA ARG A 52 -8.30 -8.09 -30.13
C ARG A 52 -7.59 -6.85 -29.60
N ILE A 53 -6.58 -7.07 -28.77
CA ILE A 53 -5.70 -6.04 -28.22
C ILE A 53 -4.39 -6.09 -29.01
N GLY A 54 -4.12 -5.05 -29.80
CA GLY A 54 -2.87 -4.90 -30.56
C GLY A 54 -1.76 -4.27 -29.71
N THR A 55 -0.54 -4.81 -29.79
CA THR A 55 0.66 -4.18 -29.22
C THR A 55 1.91 -4.59 -29.99
N HIS A 56 3.08 -4.03 -29.69
CA HIS A 56 4.30 -4.33 -30.43
C HIS A 56 4.87 -5.74 -30.14
N ASN A 57 5.67 -6.26 -31.07
CA ASN A 57 6.31 -7.57 -30.98
C ASN A 57 7.82 -7.52 -30.69
N GLY A 58 8.32 -6.42 -30.10
CA GLY A 58 9.73 -6.28 -29.71
C GLY A 58 10.04 -6.88 -28.34
N THR A 59 11.20 -6.49 -27.79
CA THR A 59 11.45 -6.53 -26.34
C THR A 59 10.28 -5.90 -25.64
N PHE A 60 9.67 -6.62 -24.70
CA PHE A 60 8.51 -6.11 -24.00
C PHE A 60 8.87 -5.38 -22.72
N HIS A 61 8.06 -4.40 -22.36
CA HIS A 61 8.20 -3.58 -21.19
C HIS A 61 7.07 -3.85 -20.19
N CYS A 62 7.15 -3.15 -19.06
CA CYS A 62 6.07 -3.19 -18.08
C CYS A 62 4.82 -2.49 -18.59
N ASP A 63 5.00 -1.50 -19.46
CA ASP A 63 3.94 -0.64 -19.97
C ASP A 63 2.85 -1.44 -20.69
N GLU A 64 3.18 -2.05 -21.81
CA GLU A 64 2.22 -2.75 -22.63
C GLU A 64 1.75 -4.08 -22.02
N ALA A 65 2.60 -4.71 -21.20
CA ALA A 65 2.19 -5.85 -20.39
C ALA A 65 1.10 -5.47 -19.37
N LEU A 66 1.25 -4.31 -18.70
CA LEU A 66 0.26 -3.81 -17.75
C LEU A 66 -1.00 -3.33 -18.47
N ALA A 67 -0.86 -2.55 -19.56
CA ALA A 67 -1.99 -2.10 -20.38
C ALA A 67 -2.88 -3.28 -20.82
N CYS A 68 -2.28 -4.33 -21.38
CA CYS A 68 -3.00 -5.55 -21.78
C CYS A 68 -3.64 -6.26 -20.58
N ALA A 69 -2.92 -6.37 -19.45
CA ALA A 69 -3.43 -7.03 -18.26
C ALA A 69 -4.64 -6.30 -17.65
N LEU A 70 -4.61 -4.97 -17.57
CA LEU A 70 -5.70 -4.14 -17.05
C LEU A 70 -6.95 -4.26 -17.94
N LEU A 71 -6.78 -4.18 -19.26
CA LEU A 71 -7.89 -4.38 -20.20
C LEU A 71 -8.54 -5.75 -19.99
N ARG A 72 -7.75 -6.83 -19.88
CA ARG A 72 -8.28 -8.18 -19.67
C ARG A 72 -8.96 -8.41 -18.31
N LEU A 73 -8.89 -7.48 -17.37
CA LEU A 73 -9.70 -7.52 -16.15
C LEU A 73 -11.15 -7.02 -16.40
N LEU A 74 -11.37 -6.26 -17.47
CA LEU A 74 -12.71 -5.81 -17.86
C LEU A 74 -13.51 -6.93 -18.55
N PRO A 75 -14.85 -6.99 -18.34
CA PRO A 75 -15.69 -8.01 -18.96
C PRO A 75 -15.63 -8.01 -20.49
N GLU A 76 -15.55 -6.83 -21.12
CA GLU A 76 -15.48 -6.71 -22.57
C GLU A 76 -14.21 -7.32 -23.18
N TYR A 77 -13.06 -7.26 -22.50
CA TYR A 77 -11.77 -7.73 -23.03
C TYR A 77 -11.23 -8.97 -22.31
N ARG A 78 -12.00 -9.59 -21.41
CA ARG A 78 -11.57 -10.74 -20.60
C ARG A 78 -10.89 -11.84 -21.41
N ASP A 79 -11.54 -12.20 -22.51
CA ASP A 79 -11.13 -13.27 -23.42
C ASP A 79 -10.44 -12.71 -24.67
N ALA A 80 -9.95 -11.46 -24.63
CA ALA A 80 -9.33 -10.82 -25.78
C ALA A 80 -8.06 -11.55 -26.21
N GLU A 81 -7.89 -11.67 -27.54
CA GLU A 81 -6.66 -12.10 -28.17
C GLU A 81 -5.63 -10.96 -28.08
N ILE A 82 -4.39 -11.27 -27.67
CA ILE A 82 -3.29 -10.32 -27.76
C ILE A 82 -2.61 -10.51 -29.11
N VAL A 83 -2.62 -9.46 -29.92
CA VAL A 83 -2.01 -9.43 -31.26
C VAL A 83 -0.71 -8.63 -31.19
N ARG A 84 0.42 -9.33 -31.11
CA ARG A 84 1.74 -8.70 -31.05
C ARG A 84 2.32 -8.52 -32.45
N THR A 85 2.37 -7.27 -32.93
CA THR A 85 2.79 -6.93 -34.29
C THR A 85 3.12 -5.44 -34.43
N ARG A 86 3.88 -5.07 -35.46
CA ARG A 86 4.04 -3.67 -35.92
C ARG A 86 3.41 -3.42 -37.31
N ASP A 87 2.76 -4.44 -37.86
CA ASP A 87 2.05 -4.39 -39.13
C ASP A 87 0.80 -3.51 -39.00
N PRO A 88 0.73 -2.34 -39.68
CA PRO A 88 -0.40 -1.42 -39.56
C PRO A 88 -1.73 -2.03 -39.97
N GLU A 89 -1.75 -2.96 -40.94
CA GLU A 89 -3.00 -3.59 -41.40
C GLU A 89 -3.56 -4.51 -40.32
N LYS A 90 -2.69 -5.27 -39.65
CA LYS A 90 -3.09 -6.11 -38.50
C LYS A 90 -3.54 -5.25 -37.32
N LEU A 91 -2.83 -4.16 -37.02
CA LEU A 91 -3.22 -3.24 -35.94
C LEU A 91 -4.56 -2.55 -36.23
N ALA A 92 -4.83 -2.20 -37.49
CA ALA A 92 -6.11 -1.62 -37.89
C ALA A 92 -7.30 -2.57 -37.66
N SER A 93 -7.05 -3.88 -37.68
CA SER A 93 -8.05 -4.92 -37.38
C SER A 93 -8.23 -5.23 -35.88
N CYS A 94 -7.50 -4.55 -34.99
CA CYS A 94 -7.64 -4.69 -33.54
C CYS A 94 -8.66 -3.69 -32.99
N ASP A 95 -9.45 -4.13 -32.02
CA ASP A 95 -10.46 -3.31 -31.34
C ASP A 95 -9.81 -2.20 -30.52
N ILE A 96 -8.66 -2.49 -29.90
CA ILE A 96 -7.87 -1.55 -29.11
C ILE A 96 -6.39 -1.80 -29.40
N VAL A 97 -5.59 -0.72 -29.45
CA VAL A 97 -4.15 -0.80 -29.68
C VAL A 97 -3.42 0.00 -28.61
N VAL A 98 -2.38 -0.60 -28.04
CA VAL A 98 -1.55 -0.02 -26.97
C VAL A 98 -0.08 -0.11 -27.34
N ASP A 99 0.69 0.92 -27.01
CA ASP A 99 2.16 0.94 -27.11
C ASP A 99 2.74 0.72 -28.52
N VAL A 100 1.90 0.96 -29.54
CA VAL A 100 2.28 0.85 -30.94
C VAL A 100 1.29 1.61 -31.83
N GLY A 101 1.75 2.03 -33.00
CA GLY A 101 0.90 2.62 -34.04
C GLY A 101 1.13 4.12 -34.24
N GLY A 102 1.85 4.78 -33.35
CA GLY A 102 2.20 6.20 -33.48
C GLY A 102 1.00 7.13 -33.32
N GLU A 103 -0.05 6.71 -32.60
CA GLU A 103 -1.28 7.49 -32.43
C GLU A 103 -1.87 7.38 -31.01
N TYR A 104 -2.23 8.53 -30.43
CA TYR A 104 -3.14 8.62 -29.29
C TYR A 104 -4.48 9.18 -29.76
N ASP A 105 -5.49 8.30 -29.81
CA ASP A 105 -6.87 8.64 -30.11
C ASP A 105 -7.80 7.76 -29.25
N PRO A 106 -8.37 8.30 -28.15
CA PRO A 106 -9.25 7.54 -27.27
C PRO A 106 -10.60 7.20 -27.91
N GLN A 107 -11.06 7.94 -28.93
CA GLN A 107 -12.30 7.61 -29.65
C GLN A 107 -12.13 6.37 -30.54
N ARG A 108 -10.92 6.16 -31.05
CA ARG A 108 -10.53 4.99 -31.86
C ARG A 108 -9.84 3.91 -31.02
N HIS A 109 -9.77 4.06 -29.70
CA HIS A 109 -9.02 3.18 -28.81
C HIS A 109 -7.57 2.91 -29.27
N ARG A 110 -6.84 4.00 -29.55
CA ARG A 110 -5.40 4.01 -29.85
C ARG A 110 -4.68 4.71 -28.72
N TYR A 111 -3.83 3.98 -28.00
CA TYR A 111 -3.17 4.41 -26.78
C TYR A 111 -1.67 4.18 -26.90
N ASP A 112 -1.04 4.94 -27.78
CA ASP A 112 0.40 4.99 -27.93
C ASP A 112 0.92 6.39 -27.54
N HIS A 113 2.07 6.46 -26.88
CA HIS A 113 2.67 7.68 -26.33
C HIS A 113 4.00 8.08 -27.01
N HIS A 114 4.46 7.28 -27.98
CA HIS A 114 5.77 7.43 -28.64
C HIS A 114 5.89 8.63 -29.58
N GLN A 115 4.81 9.36 -29.85
CA GLN A 115 4.86 10.48 -30.78
C GLN A 115 5.70 11.62 -30.17
N ARG A 116 6.53 12.26 -30.99
CA ARG A 116 7.33 13.43 -30.54
C ARG A 116 6.45 14.54 -29.97
N SER A 117 5.23 14.67 -30.47
CA SER A 117 4.24 15.66 -30.03
C SER A 117 3.50 15.27 -28.76
N PHE A 118 3.58 14.02 -28.32
CA PHE A 118 2.83 13.57 -27.16
C PHE A 118 3.55 13.97 -25.87
N THR A 119 2.91 14.86 -25.12
CA THR A 119 3.40 15.42 -23.85
C THR A 119 2.32 15.37 -22.76
N GLU A 120 1.29 14.56 -22.96
CA GLU A 120 0.14 14.50 -22.06
C GLU A 120 0.49 13.82 -20.73
N THR A 121 -0.14 14.31 -19.68
CA THR A 121 -0.03 13.85 -18.30
C THR A 121 -1.43 13.56 -17.76
N MET A 122 -1.53 12.93 -16.58
CA MET A 122 -2.84 12.78 -15.93
C MET A 122 -3.47 14.15 -15.64
N SER A 123 -2.68 15.17 -15.27
CA SER A 123 -3.20 16.53 -15.01
C SER A 123 -3.69 17.27 -16.27
N SER A 124 -3.04 17.07 -17.43
CA SER A 124 -3.45 17.73 -18.68
C SER A 124 -4.75 17.14 -19.24
N LEU A 125 -4.96 15.84 -19.06
CA LEU A 125 -6.12 15.11 -19.57
C LEU A 125 -7.26 14.97 -18.55
N SER A 126 -6.99 15.09 -17.25
CA SER A 126 -7.99 15.01 -16.17
C SER A 126 -7.87 16.23 -15.23
N PRO A 127 -8.63 17.31 -15.48
CA PRO A 127 -8.58 18.53 -14.66
C PRO A 127 -8.78 18.25 -13.17
N GLY A 128 -7.89 18.83 -12.35
CA GLY A 128 -7.91 18.68 -10.88
C GLY A 128 -6.98 17.58 -10.33
N LYS A 129 -6.42 16.73 -11.20
CA LYS A 129 -5.35 15.80 -10.80
C LYS A 129 -3.98 16.49 -10.77
N PRO A 130 -3.12 16.26 -9.76
CA PRO A 130 -1.87 17.01 -9.60
C PRO A 130 -0.68 16.43 -10.38
N TRP A 131 -0.80 15.22 -10.93
CA TRP A 131 0.36 14.47 -11.44
C TRP A 131 0.83 14.94 -12.80
N GLN A 132 2.13 15.21 -12.89
CA GLN A 132 2.79 15.78 -14.06
C GLN A 132 3.69 14.79 -14.80
N THR A 133 3.72 13.53 -14.36
CA THR A 133 4.43 12.47 -15.06
C THR A 133 3.76 12.24 -16.42
N LYS A 134 4.56 12.25 -17.49
CA LYS A 134 4.11 11.94 -18.84
C LYS A 134 3.54 10.52 -18.85
N LEU A 135 2.34 10.33 -19.41
CA LEU A 135 1.70 9.01 -19.44
C LEU A 135 2.40 8.07 -20.44
N SER A 136 2.50 6.80 -20.08
CA SER A 136 2.75 5.69 -21.00
C SER A 136 1.42 5.06 -21.43
N SER A 137 1.45 3.96 -22.19
CA SER A 137 0.23 3.31 -22.67
C SER A 137 -0.61 2.72 -21.52
N ALA A 138 0.03 2.18 -20.48
CA ALA A 138 -0.60 1.74 -19.24
C ALA A 138 -1.27 2.91 -18.50
N GLY A 139 -0.60 4.06 -18.37
CA GLY A 139 -1.20 5.26 -17.81
C GLY A 139 -2.40 5.74 -18.61
N LEU A 140 -2.34 5.70 -19.94
CA LEU A 140 -3.47 6.02 -20.81
C LEU A 140 -4.64 5.03 -20.64
N ILE A 141 -4.37 3.72 -20.58
CA ILE A 141 -5.41 2.72 -20.28
C ILE A 141 -6.01 2.98 -18.91
N TYR A 142 -5.19 3.26 -17.90
CA TYR A 142 -5.68 3.57 -16.57
C TYR A 142 -6.49 4.87 -16.53
N LEU A 143 -6.09 5.90 -17.28
CA LEU A 143 -6.82 7.16 -17.40
C LEU A 143 -8.24 6.95 -17.93
N HIS A 144 -8.37 6.20 -19.03
CA HIS A 144 -9.66 6.03 -19.72
C HIS A 144 -10.54 4.93 -19.13
N PHE A 145 -9.94 3.91 -18.51
CA PHE A 145 -10.67 2.72 -18.04
C PHE A 145 -10.54 2.46 -16.54
N GLY A 146 -9.70 3.19 -15.80
CA GLY A 146 -9.38 2.89 -14.40
C GLY A 146 -10.57 2.98 -13.46
N HIS A 147 -11.46 3.99 -13.60
CA HIS A 147 -12.68 4.09 -12.79
C HIS A 147 -13.60 2.89 -13.03
N LYS A 148 -13.90 2.58 -14.30
CA LYS A 148 -14.66 1.39 -14.71
C LYS A 148 -14.05 0.09 -14.19
N LEU A 149 -12.74 -0.06 -14.33
CA LEU A 149 -11.99 -1.23 -13.88
C LEU A 149 -12.13 -1.42 -12.38
N LEU A 150 -11.88 -0.36 -11.60
CA LEU A 150 -11.98 -0.42 -10.14
C LEU A 150 -13.41 -0.68 -9.68
N ALA A 151 -14.40 0.02 -10.24
CA ALA A 151 -15.81 -0.21 -9.93
C ALA A 151 -16.22 -1.68 -10.17
N GLN A 152 -15.79 -2.26 -11.29
CA GLN A 152 -16.02 -3.66 -11.63
C GLN A 152 -15.36 -4.63 -10.63
N LEU A 153 -14.13 -4.36 -10.20
CA LEU A 153 -13.40 -5.22 -9.25
C LEU A 153 -13.97 -5.10 -7.82
N LEU A 154 -14.45 -3.92 -7.45
CA LEU A 154 -15.05 -3.62 -6.14
C LEU A 154 -16.54 -4.02 -6.06
N GLY A 155 -17.19 -4.26 -7.20
CA GLY A 155 -18.62 -4.55 -7.26
C GLY A 155 -19.50 -3.35 -6.89
N THR A 156 -19.07 -2.14 -7.24
CA THR A 156 -19.80 -0.88 -6.97
C THR A 156 -19.94 -0.03 -8.24
N SER A 157 -20.51 1.17 -8.13
CA SER A 157 -20.66 2.16 -9.22
C SER A 157 -19.35 2.93 -9.47
N GLU A 158 -19.14 3.41 -10.70
CA GLU A 158 -17.98 4.28 -11.02
C GLU A 158 -18.00 5.60 -10.24
N GLU A 159 -19.19 6.07 -9.87
CA GLU A 159 -19.42 7.30 -9.11
C GLU A 159 -19.25 7.14 -7.59
N ASP A 160 -18.97 5.93 -7.10
CA ASP A 160 -18.70 5.71 -5.68
C ASP A 160 -17.43 6.48 -5.27
N SER A 161 -17.53 7.28 -4.21
CA SER A 161 -16.40 8.05 -3.67
C SER A 161 -15.18 7.18 -3.31
N MET A 162 -15.40 5.92 -2.96
CA MET A 162 -14.33 4.95 -2.72
C MET A 162 -13.57 4.64 -4.01
N VAL A 163 -14.26 4.52 -5.15
CA VAL A 163 -13.60 4.32 -6.46
C VAL A 163 -12.70 5.49 -6.77
N ALA A 164 -13.17 6.73 -6.61
CA ALA A 164 -12.35 7.93 -6.83
C ALA A 164 -11.12 7.97 -5.90
N THR A 165 -11.28 7.61 -4.62
CA THR A 165 -10.18 7.55 -3.65
C THR A 165 -9.14 6.49 -4.02
N LEU A 166 -9.61 5.28 -4.36
CA LEU A 166 -8.74 4.17 -4.74
C LEU A 166 -8.10 4.40 -6.11
N TYR A 167 -8.77 5.11 -7.01
CA TYR A 167 -8.22 5.50 -8.30
C TYR A 167 -6.94 6.32 -8.12
N ASP A 168 -6.99 7.32 -7.23
CA ASP A 168 -5.85 8.19 -6.93
C ASP A 168 -4.72 7.41 -6.26
N LYS A 169 -5.05 6.56 -5.29
CA LYS A 169 -4.05 5.74 -4.59
C LYS A 169 -3.34 4.76 -5.52
N MET A 170 -4.08 4.11 -6.40
CA MET A 170 -3.54 3.15 -7.36
C MET A 170 -2.72 3.87 -8.43
N TYR A 171 -3.07 5.09 -8.84
CA TYR A 171 -2.20 5.85 -9.74
C TYR A 171 -0.87 6.22 -9.06
N GLU A 172 -0.94 6.92 -7.93
CA GLU A 172 0.22 7.43 -7.18
C GLU A 172 1.24 6.36 -6.78
N ASN A 173 0.74 5.18 -6.39
CA ASN A 173 1.58 4.15 -5.75
C ASN A 173 1.79 2.91 -6.63
N PHE A 174 1.39 2.97 -7.90
CA PHE A 174 1.58 1.86 -8.83
C PHE A 174 1.73 2.30 -10.28
N ILE A 175 0.72 2.97 -10.86
CA ILE A 175 0.70 3.26 -12.30
C ILE A 175 1.76 4.31 -12.65
N GLU A 176 1.92 5.36 -11.82
CA GLU A 176 2.85 6.45 -12.08
C GLU A 176 4.32 5.98 -12.14
N GLU A 177 4.70 4.93 -11.39
CA GLU A 177 6.03 4.32 -11.50
C GLU A 177 6.26 3.73 -12.90
N VAL A 178 5.24 3.08 -13.47
CA VAL A 178 5.31 2.49 -14.81
C VAL A 178 5.40 3.60 -15.86
N ASP A 179 4.55 4.63 -15.75
CA ASP A 179 4.59 5.81 -16.62
C ASP A 179 5.96 6.48 -16.62
N ALA A 180 6.54 6.71 -15.43
CA ALA A 180 7.82 7.36 -15.28
C ALA A 180 8.96 6.52 -15.87
N VAL A 181 9.03 5.23 -15.55
CA VAL A 181 10.10 4.35 -16.02
C VAL A 181 10.07 4.22 -17.54
N ASP A 182 8.89 4.07 -18.12
CA ASP A 182 8.74 3.86 -19.56
C ASP A 182 9.08 5.13 -20.37
N ASN A 183 8.71 6.31 -19.85
CA ASN A 183 9.11 7.59 -20.42
C ASN A 183 10.54 8.03 -20.09
N GLY A 184 11.33 7.19 -19.38
CA GLY A 184 12.72 7.49 -19.02
C GLY A 184 12.87 8.64 -18.01
N ILE A 185 11.85 8.88 -17.18
CA ILE A 185 11.83 9.91 -16.16
C ILE A 185 12.58 9.42 -14.92
N SER A 186 13.54 10.21 -14.45
CA SER A 186 14.26 9.92 -13.22
C SER A 186 13.41 10.25 -11.99
N GLN A 187 13.55 9.46 -10.92
CA GLN A 187 12.81 9.68 -9.66
C GLN A 187 13.14 11.03 -8.99
N TRP A 188 14.27 11.64 -9.32
CA TRP A 188 14.68 12.99 -8.87
C TRP A 188 15.49 13.68 -9.97
N GLU A 189 15.46 15.02 -10.00
CA GLU A 189 16.12 15.83 -11.04
C GLU A 189 17.66 15.80 -10.93
N GLU A 190 18.20 15.80 -9.70
CA GLU A 190 19.64 15.91 -9.47
C GLU A 190 20.15 14.89 -8.44
N GLY A 191 21.38 14.41 -8.63
CA GLY A 191 22.10 13.57 -7.67
C GLY A 191 22.23 12.10 -8.08
N LYS A 192 23.27 11.43 -7.57
CA LYS A 192 23.53 10.01 -7.81
C LYS A 192 22.84 9.17 -6.73
N PRO A 193 22.07 8.12 -7.07
CA PRO A 193 21.53 7.20 -6.10
C PRO A 193 22.65 6.58 -5.25
N ARG A 194 22.42 6.46 -3.94
CA ARG A 194 23.38 5.79 -3.04
C ARG A 194 23.50 4.29 -3.32
N TYR A 195 22.45 3.67 -3.86
CA TYR A 195 22.40 2.25 -4.24
C TYR A 195 21.45 2.06 -5.43
N ALA A 196 21.63 0.98 -6.19
CA ALA A 196 20.78 0.67 -7.34
C ALA A 196 19.52 -0.11 -6.92
N LEU A 197 18.38 0.24 -7.51
CA LEU A 197 17.14 -0.53 -7.41
C LEU A 197 17.03 -1.47 -8.60
N THR A 198 17.11 -2.78 -8.37
CA THR A 198 17.14 -3.80 -9.44
C THR A 198 15.94 -4.77 -9.41
N THR A 199 15.01 -4.54 -8.48
CA THR A 199 13.86 -5.42 -8.21
C THR A 199 12.50 -4.73 -8.37
N THR A 200 12.45 -3.56 -9.01
CA THR A 200 11.19 -2.88 -9.36
C THR A 200 10.31 -3.76 -10.27
N LEU A 201 9.03 -3.41 -10.41
CA LEU A 201 8.12 -4.17 -11.27
C LEU A 201 8.65 -4.22 -12.72
N SER A 202 9.05 -3.08 -13.26
CA SER A 202 9.63 -2.99 -14.61
C SER A 202 10.91 -3.82 -14.75
N ALA A 203 11.77 -3.86 -13.73
CA ALA A 203 12.95 -4.72 -13.74
C ALA A 203 12.60 -6.21 -13.69
N ARG A 204 11.53 -6.60 -12.97
CA ARG A 204 11.04 -7.99 -12.91
C ARG A 204 10.44 -8.40 -14.26
N VAL A 205 9.66 -7.53 -14.90
CA VAL A 205 9.11 -7.76 -16.24
C VAL A 205 10.23 -7.88 -17.27
N ALA A 206 11.21 -6.97 -17.25
CA ALA A 206 12.34 -7.00 -18.18
C ALA A 206 13.10 -8.34 -18.13
N ARG A 207 13.24 -8.97 -16.95
CA ARG A 207 13.87 -10.29 -16.78
C ARG A 207 13.12 -11.46 -17.41
N LEU A 208 11.86 -11.26 -17.82
CA LEU A 208 11.09 -12.27 -18.54
C LEU A 208 11.34 -12.23 -20.05
N ASN A 209 12.00 -11.20 -20.57
CA ASN A 209 12.45 -11.17 -21.96
C ASN A 209 13.50 -12.27 -22.20
N PRO A 210 13.54 -12.86 -23.41
CA PRO A 210 14.63 -13.74 -23.81
C PRO A 210 15.99 -13.06 -23.67
N THR A 211 17.02 -13.83 -23.29
CA THR A 211 18.38 -13.27 -23.25
C THR A 211 18.91 -13.07 -24.66
N TRP A 212 19.77 -12.08 -24.85
CA TRP A 212 20.34 -11.72 -26.16
C TRP A 212 21.07 -12.89 -26.86
N ASN A 213 21.56 -13.86 -26.08
CA ASN A 213 22.31 -15.03 -26.54
C ASN A 213 21.48 -16.33 -26.55
N GLN A 214 20.16 -16.27 -26.31
CA GLN A 214 19.30 -17.45 -26.35
C GLN A 214 19.01 -17.84 -27.81
N PRO A 215 19.23 -19.10 -28.22
CA PRO A 215 18.78 -19.57 -29.52
C PRO A 215 17.24 -19.64 -29.53
N ASN A 216 16.61 -19.12 -30.59
CA ASN A 216 15.15 -19.04 -30.75
C ASN A 216 14.46 -18.28 -29.59
N GLN A 217 14.48 -16.95 -29.67
CA GLN A 217 13.85 -16.05 -28.70
C GLN A 217 12.32 -16.09 -28.83
N ASP A 218 11.65 -16.99 -28.12
CA ASP A 218 10.20 -16.96 -27.95
C ASP A 218 9.82 -15.86 -26.94
N THR A 219 9.29 -14.75 -27.45
CA THR A 219 8.84 -13.61 -26.64
C THR A 219 7.40 -13.76 -26.13
N GLU A 220 6.62 -14.71 -26.65
CA GLU A 220 5.18 -14.84 -26.33
C GLU A 220 4.97 -15.45 -24.95
N ALA A 221 5.69 -16.53 -24.64
CA ALA A 221 5.61 -17.15 -23.32
C ALA A 221 6.08 -16.20 -22.20
N GLY A 222 7.14 -15.42 -22.48
CA GLY A 222 7.64 -14.39 -21.56
C GLY A 222 6.63 -13.28 -21.33
N PHE A 223 6.01 -12.78 -22.41
CA PHE A 223 4.99 -11.73 -22.33
C PHE A 223 3.75 -12.16 -21.56
N LYS A 224 3.27 -13.40 -21.77
CA LYS A 224 2.16 -13.96 -20.99
C LYS A 224 2.48 -13.97 -19.49
N ARG A 225 3.69 -14.39 -19.12
CA ARG A 225 4.15 -14.37 -17.72
C ARG A 225 4.27 -12.95 -17.17
N ALA A 226 4.66 -11.98 -18.00
CA ALA A 226 4.71 -10.58 -17.62
C ALA A 226 3.30 -10.05 -17.32
N MET A 227 2.33 -10.29 -18.20
CA MET A 227 0.92 -9.94 -17.97
C MET A 227 0.37 -10.56 -16.69
N ASP A 228 0.64 -11.84 -16.43
CA ASP A 228 0.18 -12.51 -15.20
C ASP A 228 0.81 -11.85 -13.95
N MET A 229 2.10 -11.51 -13.99
CA MET A 229 2.81 -10.87 -12.88
C MET A 229 2.27 -9.47 -12.57
N VAL A 230 2.13 -8.61 -13.59
CA VAL A 230 1.64 -7.23 -13.38
C VAL A 230 0.16 -7.23 -12.98
N ARG A 231 -0.64 -8.19 -13.48
CA ARG A 231 -2.04 -8.39 -13.05
C ARG A 231 -2.11 -8.73 -11.56
N GLU A 232 -1.31 -9.70 -11.12
CA GLU A 232 -1.28 -10.13 -9.72
C GLU A 232 -0.86 -8.98 -8.81
N GLU A 233 0.19 -8.25 -9.19
CA GLU A 233 0.69 -7.10 -8.42
C GLU A 233 -0.36 -5.98 -8.31
N PHE A 234 -1.10 -5.68 -9.39
CA PHE A 234 -2.22 -4.73 -9.38
C PHE A 234 -3.33 -5.17 -8.42
N LEU A 235 -3.76 -6.43 -8.50
CA LEU A 235 -4.84 -6.97 -7.66
C LEU A 235 -4.44 -7.01 -6.17
N GLN A 236 -3.20 -7.37 -5.85
CA GLN A 236 -2.70 -7.38 -4.47
C GLN A 236 -2.64 -5.96 -3.87
N ARG A 237 -2.21 -4.96 -4.67
CA ARG A 237 -2.25 -3.56 -4.24
C ARG A 237 -3.68 -3.07 -3.99
N LEU A 238 -4.60 -3.36 -4.92
CA LEU A 238 -6.00 -2.98 -4.76
C LEU A 238 -6.60 -3.62 -3.50
N ASP A 239 -6.35 -4.92 -3.28
CA ASP A 239 -6.79 -5.64 -2.09
C ASP A 239 -6.27 -4.99 -0.79
N PHE A 240 -4.99 -4.63 -0.75
CA PHE A 240 -4.42 -3.87 0.37
C PHE A 240 -5.14 -2.53 0.57
N TYR A 241 -5.33 -1.75 -0.49
CA TYR A 241 -5.94 -0.44 -0.35
C TYR A 241 -7.41 -0.53 0.10
N GLN A 242 -8.16 -1.48 -0.45
CA GLN A 242 -9.57 -1.71 -0.13
C GLN A 242 -9.75 -2.24 1.30
N HIS A 243 -9.02 -3.30 1.67
CA HIS A 243 -9.31 -4.07 2.89
C HIS A 243 -8.45 -3.66 4.09
N SER A 244 -7.33 -2.97 3.87
CA SER A 244 -6.41 -2.56 4.94
C SER A 244 -6.25 -1.05 5.03
N TRP A 245 -5.87 -0.37 3.96
CA TRP A 245 -5.58 1.08 4.00
C TRP A 245 -6.84 1.92 4.18
N LEU A 246 -7.90 1.70 3.40
CA LEU A 246 -9.08 2.56 3.43
C LEU A 246 -9.81 2.51 4.80
N PRO A 247 -10.07 1.32 5.40
CA PRO A 247 -10.70 1.24 6.71
C PRO A 247 -9.85 1.84 7.84
N ALA A 248 -8.53 1.92 7.67
CA ALA A 248 -7.62 2.51 8.64
C ALA A 248 -7.92 3.99 8.91
N ARG A 249 -8.47 4.70 7.92
CA ARG A 249 -8.80 6.13 8.05
C ARG A 249 -9.66 6.41 9.27
N ALA A 250 -10.76 5.66 9.43
CA ALA A 250 -11.69 5.84 10.53
C ALA A 250 -11.03 5.64 11.91
N LEU A 251 -10.10 4.67 12.00
CA LEU A 251 -9.34 4.44 13.23
C LEU A 251 -8.42 5.60 13.58
N VAL A 252 -7.82 6.25 12.57
CA VAL A 252 -6.96 7.42 12.76
C VAL A 252 -7.80 8.65 13.11
N GLU A 253 -8.95 8.86 12.46
CA GLU A 253 -9.90 9.93 12.79
C GLU A 253 -10.37 9.82 14.25
N GLU A 254 -10.73 8.62 14.70
CA GLU A 254 -11.12 8.36 16.09
C GLU A 254 -9.95 8.62 17.06
N ALA A 255 -8.76 8.12 16.75
CA ALA A 255 -7.58 8.34 17.58
C ALA A 255 -7.21 9.82 17.72
N LEU A 256 -7.36 10.61 16.64
CA LEU A 256 -7.15 12.05 16.65
C LEU A 256 -8.22 12.77 17.48
N ALA A 257 -9.48 12.35 17.40
CA ALA A 257 -10.55 12.91 18.22
C ALA A 257 -10.32 12.63 19.72
N GLN A 258 -9.82 11.45 20.06
CA GLN A 258 -9.60 11.01 21.44
C GLN A 258 -8.27 11.50 22.06
N ARG A 259 -7.40 12.14 21.28
CA ARG A 259 -6.02 12.48 21.67
C ARG A 259 -5.90 13.22 23.01
N LEU A 260 -6.84 14.12 23.32
CA LEU A 260 -6.84 14.90 24.58
C LEU A 260 -7.25 14.05 25.79
N GLN A 261 -7.98 12.96 25.58
CA GLN A 261 -8.28 11.97 26.62
C GLN A 261 -7.10 10.99 26.83
N VAL A 262 -6.32 10.74 25.77
CA VAL A 262 -5.08 9.93 25.84
C VAL A 262 -3.99 10.69 26.59
N ASP A 263 -3.74 11.94 26.21
CA ASP A 263 -2.76 12.80 26.85
C ASP A 263 -3.15 14.29 26.77
N PRO A 264 -3.05 15.07 27.87
CA PRO A 264 -3.42 16.49 27.86
C PRO A 264 -2.65 17.36 26.86
N SER A 265 -1.46 16.94 26.41
CA SER A 265 -0.73 17.67 25.35
C SER A 265 -1.46 17.65 24.01
N GLY A 266 -2.27 16.62 23.75
CA GLY A 266 -2.86 16.35 22.45
C GLY A 266 -1.85 15.93 21.37
N GLU A 267 -0.58 15.70 21.73
CA GLU A 267 0.48 15.29 20.80
C GLU A 267 0.69 13.77 20.73
N ILE A 268 -0.07 13.02 21.53
CA ILE A 268 -0.03 11.55 21.58
C ILE A 268 -1.40 11.03 21.18
N ILE A 269 -1.44 10.15 20.18
CA ILE A 269 -2.65 9.41 19.83
C ILE A 269 -2.48 7.93 20.18
N GLU A 270 -3.61 7.28 20.46
CA GLU A 270 -3.67 5.84 20.71
C GLU A 270 -4.49 5.17 19.61
N LEU A 271 -3.92 4.19 18.93
CA LEU A 271 -4.67 3.39 17.96
C LEU A 271 -5.26 2.16 18.64
N ALA A 272 -6.57 1.99 18.51
CA ALA A 272 -7.29 0.84 19.04
C ALA A 272 -6.80 -0.52 18.49
N LYS A 273 -6.19 -0.52 17.30
CA LYS A 273 -5.66 -1.72 16.64
C LYS A 273 -4.26 -1.46 16.10
N GLY A 274 -3.27 -2.17 16.61
CA GLY A 274 -1.94 -2.18 16.01
C GLY A 274 -1.92 -2.83 14.63
N GLY A 275 -0.89 -2.51 13.85
CA GLY A 275 -0.79 -2.93 12.44
C GLY A 275 -1.63 -2.09 11.48
N CYS A 276 -2.46 -1.17 11.99
CA CYS A 276 -3.17 -0.17 11.20
C CYS A 276 -2.19 0.69 10.36
N PRO A 277 -2.37 0.83 9.03
CA PRO A 277 -1.54 1.69 8.18
C PRO A 277 -1.90 3.18 8.39
N TRP A 278 -1.47 3.73 9.53
CA TRP A 278 -1.93 5.03 10.02
C TRP A 278 -1.23 6.25 9.41
N LYS A 279 0.01 6.11 8.93
CA LYS A 279 0.91 7.24 8.64
C LYS A 279 0.31 8.23 7.66
N GLU A 280 -0.08 7.76 6.49
CA GLU A 280 -0.59 8.62 5.43
C GLU A 280 -1.89 9.33 5.82
N HIS A 281 -2.83 8.60 6.42
CA HIS A 281 -4.05 9.18 6.98
C HIS A 281 -3.75 10.25 8.02
N LEU A 282 -2.77 10.00 8.90
CA LEU A 282 -2.36 10.99 9.90
C LEU A 282 -1.90 12.29 9.24
N TYR A 283 -0.99 12.25 8.26
CA TYR A 283 -0.52 13.48 7.59
C TYR A 283 -1.65 14.26 6.92
N TYR A 284 -2.59 13.54 6.30
CA TYR A 284 -3.74 14.17 5.67
C TYR A 284 -4.66 14.84 6.70
N LEU A 285 -5.05 14.09 7.74
CA LEU A 285 -6.04 14.52 8.74
C LEU A 285 -5.49 15.56 9.72
N GLU A 286 -4.21 15.47 10.06
CA GLU A 286 -3.55 16.37 11.01
C GLU A 286 -3.62 17.84 10.57
N SER A 287 -3.53 18.09 9.26
CA SER A 287 -3.62 19.44 8.70
C SER A 287 -4.96 20.14 8.97
N GLY A 288 -6.02 19.37 9.24
CA GLY A 288 -7.36 19.87 9.54
C GLY A 288 -7.67 20.05 11.03
N LEU A 289 -6.72 19.77 11.95
CA LEU A 289 -6.98 19.87 13.39
C LEU A 289 -7.11 21.32 13.87
N LEU A 290 -8.10 21.55 14.73
CA LEU A 290 -8.34 22.83 15.39
C LEU A 290 -8.42 22.63 16.92
N PRO A 291 -7.58 23.32 17.73
CA PRO A 291 -6.42 24.10 17.30
C PRO A 291 -5.36 23.22 16.62
N PRO A 292 -4.49 23.80 15.76
CA PRO A 292 -3.39 23.06 15.15
C PRO A 292 -2.51 22.41 16.21
N VAL A 293 -2.25 21.12 16.05
CA VAL A 293 -1.36 20.35 16.91
C VAL A 293 -0.57 19.37 16.05
N THR A 294 0.70 19.17 16.39
CA THR A 294 1.56 18.20 15.72
C THR A 294 1.61 16.93 16.55
N ILE A 295 1.07 15.85 16.02
CA ILE A 295 1.15 14.52 16.63
C ILE A 295 2.59 14.05 16.59
N THR A 296 3.14 13.75 17.76
CA THR A 296 4.54 13.37 17.92
C THR A 296 4.67 11.88 18.13
N PHE A 297 3.73 11.26 18.84
CA PHE A 297 3.76 9.84 19.16
C PHE A 297 2.43 9.14 18.84
N VAL A 298 2.56 7.89 18.43
CA VAL A 298 1.44 6.95 18.26
C VAL A 298 1.70 5.77 19.19
N VAL A 299 0.75 5.46 20.07
CA VAL A 299 0.79 4.27 20.93
C VAL A 299 -0.23 3.23 20.49
N TYR A 300 0.15 1.95 20.54
CA TYR A 300 -0.71 0.83 20.15
C TYR A 300 -0.15 -0.49 20.67
N THR A 301 -0.93 -1.56 20.62
CA THR A 301 -0.48 -2.93 20.91
C THR A 301 0.00 -3.64 19.66
N ASP A 302 1.10 -4.38 19.74
CA ASP A 302 1.49 -5.30 18.68
C ASP A 302 0.65 -6.59 18.69
N GLN A 303 0.92 -7.51 17.77
CA GLN A 303 0.20 -8.79 17.68
C GLN A 303 0.40 -9.69 18.91
N ALA A 304 1.45 -9.46 19.71
CA ALA A 304 1.72 -10.15 20.96
C ALA A 304 1.13 -9.42 22.19
N GLY A 305 0.33 -8.37 21.97
CA GLY A 305 -0.28 -7.55 23.02
C GLY A 305 0.69 -6.64 23.75
N GLN A 306 1.94 -6.52 23.28
CA GLN A 306 2.92 -5.62 23.89
C GLN A 306 2.71 -4.20 23.38
N TRP A 307 2.85 -3.22 24.26
CA TRP A 307 2.65 -1.83 23.90
C TRP A 307 3.85 -1.29 23.14
N ARG A 308 3.56 -0.47 22.15
CA ARG A 308 4.52 0.27 21.33
C ARG A 308 4.31 1.75 21.53
N VAL A 309 5.42 2.48 21.57
CA VAL A 309 5.47 3.93 21.40
C VAL A 309 6.27 4.19 20.14
N GLN A 310 5.60 4.69 19.10
CA GLN A 310 6.22 4.96 17.81
C GLN A 310 6.24 6.46 17.55
N CYS A 311 7.41 6.97 17.17
CA CYS A 311 7.58 8.35 16.76
C CYS A 311 6.96 8.58 15.39
N VAL A 312 6.26 9.70 15.21
CA VAL A 312 5.79 10.13 13.91
C VAL A 312 6.98 10.65 13.10
N PRO A 313 7.20 10.17 11.85
CA PRO A 313 8.26 10.70 10.98
C PRO A 313 8.08 12.21 10.68
N LYS A 314 9.13 12.90 10.26
CA LYS A 314 9.01 14.29 9.79
C LYS A 314 8.15 14.39 8.53
N GLU A 315 8.36 13.45 7.61
CA GLU A 315 7.64 13.30 6.34
C GLU A 315 7.31 11.83 6.12
N LEU A 316 6.31 11.53 5.28
CA LEU A 316 5.73 10.18 5.13
C LEU A 316 6.76 9.05 4.89
N HIS A 317 7.82 9.34 4.14
CA HIS A 317 8.89 8.38 3.80
C HIS A 317 10.23 8.68 4.47
N SER A 318 10.26 9.60 5.43
CA SER A 318 11.50 9.96 6.13
C SER A 318 11.87 8.93 7.20
N PHE A 319 13.17 8.64 7.30
CA PHE A 319 13.73 7.89 8.43
C PHE A 319 13.94 8.76 9.69
N HIS A 320 13.73 10.07 9.58
CA HIS A 320 13.87 11.01 10.68
C HIS A 320 12.53 11.21 11.38
N SER A 321 12.51 11.01 12.70
CA SER A 321 11.34 11.27 13.54
C SER A 321 11.16 12.77 13.81
N ARG A 322 9.91 13.23 14.02
CA ARG A 322 9.61 14.58 14.54
C ARG A 322 10.30 14.80 15.88
N LEU A 323 10.18 13.81 16.75
CA LEU A 323 10.91 13.70 18.01
C LEU A 323 11.26 12.24 18.26
N PRO A 324 12.54 11.83 18.11
CA PRO A 324 12.95 10.48 18.48
C PRO A 324 12.88 10.32 20.01
N LEU A 325 12.77 9.07 20.49
CA LEU A 325 12.96 8.75 21.90
C LEU A 325 14.35 9.22 22.38
N PRO A 326 14.58 9.45 23.68
CA PRO A 326 15.84 9.94 24.22
C PRO A 326 17.03 9.08 23.78
N GLU A 327 18.09 9.74 23.30
CA GLU A 327 19.33 9.10 22.86
C GLU A 327 19.91 8.12 23.90
N PRO A 328 19.90 8.41 25.22
CA PRO A 328 20.37 7.46 26.23
C PRO A 328 19.63 6.11 26.23
N TRP A 329 18.43 6.03 25.64
CA TRP A 329 17.65 4.79 25.59
C TRP A 329 17.97 3.95 24.36
N TRP A 330 18.64 4.50 23.34
CA TRP A 330 18.76 3.86 22.03
C TRP A 330 19.52 2.53 22.09
N GLY A 331 18.89 1.48 21.57
CA GLY A 331 19.46 0.13 21.55
C GLY A 331 19.39 -0.60 22.90
N LEU A 332 18.92 0.04 23.97
CA LEU A 332 18.73 -0.60 25.26
C LEU A 332 17.47 -1.46 25.29
N ARG A 333 17.48 -2.44 26.20
CA ARG A 333 16.42 -3.44 26.40
C ARG A 333 16.24 -3.73 27.88
N ASP A 334 15.04 -4.19 28.23
CA ASP A 334 14.71 -4.78 29.52
C ASP A 334 15.28 -3.99 30.72
N GLU A 335 15.94 -4.64 31.69
CA GLU A 335 16.38 -4.01 32.93
C GLU A 335 17.37 -2.86 32.72
N ALA A 336 18.20 -2.91 31.67
CA ALA A 336 19.12 -1.82 31.35
C ALA A 336 18.36 -0.56 30.92
N LEU A 337 17.28 -0.73 30.15
CA LEU A 337 16.41 0.37 29.76
C LEU A 337 15.58 0.88 30.94
N ASP A 338 15.08 -0.01 31.81
CA ASP A 338 14.37 0.38 33.03
C ASP A 338 15.25 1.29 33.91
N GLN A 339 16.53 0.92 34.10
CA GLN A 339 17.48 1.68 34.91
C GLN A 339 17.78 3.07 34.34
N VAL A 340 17.97 3.17 33.02
CA VAL A 340 18.32 4.45 32.36
C VAL A 340 17.10 5.35 32.18
N SER A 341 15.93 4.78 31.89
CA SER A 341 14.70 5.56 31.70
C SER A 341 14.00 5.93 33.00
N GLY A 342 14.22 5.16 34.07
CA GLY A 342 13.44 5.24 35.30
C GLY A 342 12.00 4.74 35.15
N ILE A 343 11.67 4.05 34.05
CA ILE A 343 10.34 3.54 33.74
C ILE A 343 10.41 2.00 33.78
N PRO A 344 9.84 1.34 34.81
CA PRO A 344 9.94 -0.11 34.95
C PRO A 344 9.03 -0.86 33.98
N GLY A 345 9.54 -1.93 33.38
CA GLY A 345 8.78 -2.79 32.46
C GLY A 345 8.97 -2.43 30.98
N CYS A 346 10.03 -1.70 30.63
CA CYS A 346 10.45 -1.49 29.26
C CYS A 346 10.88 -2.82 28.61
N ILE A 347 10.69 -2.92 27.30
CA ILE A 347 11.08 -4.09 26.49
C ILE A 347 12.30 -3.72 25.65
N PHE A 348 12.21 -2.62 24.89
CA PHE A 348 13.32 -2.13 24.07
C PHE A 348 13.10 -0.70 23.59
N VAL A 349 14.17 -0.06 23.11
CA VAL A 349 14.12 1.08 22.18
C VAL A 349 15.03 0.78 20.99
N HIS A 350 14.56 1.05 19.77
CA HIS A 350 15.37 0.86 18.57
C HIS A 350 16.65 1.73 18.62
N ALA A 351 17.72 1.28 17.98
CA ALA A 351 19.02 1.97 17.98
C ALA A 351 19.01 3.39 17.38
N SER A 352 17.94 3.76 16.66
CA SER A 352 17.72 5.12 16.13
C SER A 352 16.58 5.88 16.82
N GLY A 353 16.03 5.32 17.91
CA GLY A 353 15.02 5.98 18.73
C GLY A 353 13.62 6.11 18.15
N PHE A 354 13.34 5.62 16.93
CA PHE A 354 12.05 5.85 16.28
C PHE A 354 10.88 5.04 16.88
N ILE A 355 11.17 3.99 17.65
CA ILE A 355 10.17 3.12 18.28
C ILE A 355 10.71 2.49 19.55
N GLY A 356 9.83 2.36 20.54
CA GLY A 356 10.07 1.64 21.78
C GLY A 356 8.92 0.69 22.12
N GLY A 357 9.18 -0.22 23.06
CA GLY A 357 8.22 -1.19 23.55
C GLY A 357 8.13 -1.20 25.08
N HIS A 358 6.91 -1.37 25.59
CA HIS A 358 6.62 -1.46 27.02
C HIS A 358 5.58 -2.57 27.28
N ARG A 359 5.60 -3.18 28.47
CA ARG A 359 4.65 -4.24 28.84
C ARG A 359 3.22 -3.74 29.07
N THR A 360 3.09 -2.46 29.43
CA THR A 360 1.81 -1.81 29.77
C THR A 360 1.58 -0.54 28.97
N ARG A 361 0.31 -0.17 28.82
CA ARG A 361 -0.15 1.07 28.18
C ARG A 361 0.44 2.30 28.85
N GLU A 362 0.33 2.36 30.18
CA GLU A 362 0.74 3.50 30.99
C GLU A 362 2.26 3.71 30.92
N GLY A 363 3.05 2.65 30.79
CA GLY A 363 4.49 2.80 30.61
C GLY A 363 4.89 3.24 29.21
N ALA A 364 4.19 2.79 28.15
CA ALA A 364 4.39 3.33 26.81
C ALA A 364 4.05 4.84 26.75
N LEU A 365 2.96 5.25 27.41
CA LEU A 365 2.62 6.66 27.58
C LEU A 365 3.66 7.41 28.42
N SER A 366 4.18 6.80 29.49
CA SER A 366 5.25 7.40 30.30
C SER A 366 6.52 7.63 29.48
N MET A 367 6.89 6.70 28.60
CA MET A 367 8.02 6.87 27.68
C MET A 367 7.79 8.04 26.72
N ALA A 368 6.61 8.14 26.11
CA ALA A 368 6.26 9.27 25.23
C ALA A 368 6.30 10.61 25.98
N ARG A 369 5.70 10.68 27.18
CA ARG A 369 5.68 11.88 28.02
C ARG A 369 7.06 12.33 28.47
N ALA A 370 7.89 11.40 28.93
CA ALA A 370 9.27 11.69 29.31
C ALA A 370 10.08 12.21 28.12
N THR A 371 9.77 11.74 26.90
CA THR A 371 10.38 12.26 25.68
C THR A 371 9.88 13.68 25.35
N LEU A 372 8.58 13.94 25.43
CA LEU A 372 8.01 15.28 25.23
C LEU A 372 8.59 16.31 26.21
N ALA A 373 8.79 15.92 27.47
CA ALA A 373 9.36 16.79 28.51
C ALA A 373 10.84 17.16 28.26
N GLN A 374 11.57 16.37 27.46
CA GLN A 374 12.95 16.65 27.08
C GLN A 374 13.06 17.46 25.79
N ARG A 375 11.94 17.83 25.16
CA ARG A 375 11.93 18.67 23.97
C ARG A 375 12.68 19.99 24.28
N PRO A 376 13.76 20.32 23.56
CA PRO A 376 14.38 21.62 23.70
C PRO A 376 13.33 22.69 23.44
N ALA A 377 13.21 23.70 24.32
CA ALA A 377 12.35 24.84 24.04
C ALA A 377 12.72 25.40 22.67
N SER A 378 11.73 25.62 21.80
CA SER A 378 11.95 26.17 20.47
C SER A 378 12.69 27.49 20.61
N MET A 379 13.94 27.55 20.13
CA MET A 379 14.67 28.80 20.00
C MET A 379 13.85 29.72 19.09
N PRO A 380 13.55 30.97 19.50
CA PRO A 380 12.87 31.91 18.62
C PRO A 380 13.69 32.11 17.34
N PRO A 381 13.05 32.27 16.17
CA PRO A 381 13.77 32.47 14.92
C PRO A 381 14.68 33.69 15.05
N THR A 382 15.98 33.46 14.97
CA THR A 382 16.96 34.54 14.85
C THR A 382 16.77 35.14 13.47
N ASN A 383 16.12 36.31 13.40
CA ASN A 383 16.12 37.13 12.20
C ASN A 383 17.59 37.39 11.82
N PRO A 384 18.04 37.03 10.60
CA PRO A 384 19.36 37.44 10.14
C PRO A 384 19.36 38.97 10.05
N ILE A 385 20.25 39.57 10.83
CA ILE A 385 20.57 41.00 10.75
C ILE A 385 21.15 41.22 9.36
N VAL A 386 20.42 42.01 8.56
CA VAL A 386 20.93 42.59 7.31
C VAL A 386 22.08 43.53 7.68
N GLN A 387 23.28 43.23 7.18
CA GLN A 387 24.36 44.21 7.02
C GLN A 387 24.69 44.34 5.55
#